data_AF-A0A5G2QU61-F1
#
_entry.id   AF-A0A5G2QU61-F1
#
_cell.length_a   1.000
_cell.length_b   1.000
_cell.length_c   1.000
_cell.angle_alpha   90.00
_cell.angle_beta   90.00
_cell.angle_gamma   90.00
#
_symmetry.space_group_name_H-M   'P 1'
#
loop_
_entity.id
_entity.type
_entity.pdbx_description
1 polymer ?
#
loop_
_entity_poly.entity_id
_entity_poly.type
_entity_poly.pdbx_seq_one_letter_code
_entity_poly.pdbx_strand_id
1 'polypeptide(L)'
;MRWRDRLAVLFFPQGRILTVAAMMLFFIHLIIFASDVHNFCVTYHYDRMSFHYTVVLMFSQVIGICWAAMGSLYAEMTGDKFLRCFSLTILMLNGAMFFNRLSLEFLAIQYREENH
;
A
#
# COMPACT_ATOMS: atom_id res chain seq x y z
N MET A 1 27.31 0.38 23.66
CA MET A 1 26.52 0.55 22.42
C MET A 1 27.06 -0.43 21.38
N ARG A 2 26.18 -1.30 20.89
CA ARG A 2 26.53 -2.63 20.35
C ARG A 2 26.71 -2.50 18.83
N TRP A 3 27.71 -3.15 18.24
CA TRP A 3 28.04 -3.04 16.81
C TRP A 3 26.86 -3.25 15.83
N ARG A 4 25.79 -3.93 16.28
CA ARG A 4 24.48 -4.02 15.60
C ARG A 4 23.85 -2.65 15.29
N ASP A 5 23.97 -1.68 16.20
CA ASP A 5 23.37 -0.35 16.06
C ASP A 5 24.08 0.45 14.97
N ARG A 6 25.39 0.22 14.78
CA ARG A 6 26.16 0.84 13.69
C ARG A 6 25.87 0.19 12.35
N LEU A 7 25.74 -1.14 12.27
CA LEU A 7 25.38 -1.80 11.01
C LEU A 7 23.96 -1.44 10.54
N ALA A 8 23.01 -1.28 11.48
CA ALA A 8 21.66 -0.84 11.16
C ALA A 8 21.60 0.61 10.62
N VAL A 9 22.51 1.48 11.05
CA VAL A 9 22.60 2.88 10.59
C VAL A 9 23.48 3.03 9.34
N LEU A 10 24.51 2.19 9.18
CA LEU A 10 25.48 2.29 8.08
C LEU A 10 24.98 1.67 6.77
N PHE A 11 24.15 0.62 6.82
CA PHE A 11 23.65 -0.06 5.60
C PHE A 11 22.34 0.51 5.05
N PHE A 12 21.58 1.27 5.83
CA PHE A 12 20.31 1.83 5.39
C PHE A 12 19.96 3.12 6.14
N PRO A 13 19.95 4.30 5.50
CA PRO A 13 19.35 5.47 6.13
C PRO A 13 17.86 5.18 6.33
N GLN A 14 17.38 5.37 7.56
CA GLN A 14 16.06 4.93 8.03
C GLN A 14 14.90 5.33 7.08
N GLY A 15 15.00 6.48 6.41
CA GLY A 15 14.02 6.92 5.42
C GLY A 15 13.87 6.03 4.19
N ARG A 16 14.96 5.40 3.72
CA ARG A 16 14.97 4.55 2.51
C ARG A 16 14.31 3.19 2.74
N ILE A 17 14.46 2.59 3.92
CA ILE A 17 13.80 1.30 4.24
C ILE A 17 12.28 1.47 4.23
N LEU A 18 11.79 2.54 4.85
CA LEU A 18 10.36 2.80 4.98
C LEU A 18 9.69 3.01 3.61
N THR A 19 10.35 3.74 2.70
CA THR A 19 9.86 3.93 1.33
C THR A 19 9.86 2.64 0.54
N VAL A 20 10.92 1.85 0.62
CA VAL A 20 11.00 0.55 -0.07
C VAL A 20 9.96 -0.43 0.48
N ALA A 21 9.76 -0.48 1.80
CA ALA A 21 8.74 -1.31 2.43
C ALA A 21 7.32 -0.89 2.00
N ALA A 22 7.03 0.40 1.96
CA ALA A 22 5.75 0.92 1.47
C ALA A 22 5.53 0.60 -0.02
N MET A 23 6.59 0.61 -0.84
CA MET A 23 6.52 0.23 -2.25
C MET A 23 6.25 -1.28 -2.43
N MET A 24 6.89 -2.14 -1.63
CA MET A 24 6.64 -3.59 -1.67
C MET A 24 5.21 -3.92 -1.25
N LEU A 25 4.71 -3.28 -0.19
CA LEU A 25 3.31 -3.38 0.21
C LEU A 25 2.38 -2.90 -0.91
N PHE A 26 2.69 -1.79 -1.57
CA PHE A 26 1.90 -1.32 -2.71
C PHE A 26 1.78 -2.37 -3.82
N PHE A 27 2.87 -3.05 -4.20
CA PHE A 27 2.79 -4.11 -5.21
C PHE A 27 1.92 -5.29 -4.79
N ILE A 28 1.97 -5.68 -3.51
CA ILE A 28 1.10 -6.74 -2.99
C ILE A 28 -0.37 -6.31 -3.12
N HIS A 29 -0.70 -5.09 -2.68
CA HIS A 29 -2.06 -4.57 -2.82
C HIS A 29 -2.49 -4.43 -4.28
N LEU A 30 -1.57 -4.07 -5.20
CA LEU A 30 -1.85 -3.99 -6.63
C LEU A 30 -2.22 -5.35 -7.23
N ILE A 31 -1.46 -6.39 -6.91
CA ILE A 31 -1.70 -7.75 -7.42
C ILE A 31 -3.05 -8.27 -6.90
N ILE A 32 -3.33 -8.08 -5.61
CA ILE A 32 -4.60 -8.50 -5.01
C ILE A 32 -5.75 -7.73 -5.64
N PHE A 33 -5.62 -6.40 -5.79
CA PHE A 33 -6.64 -5.57 -6.42
C PHE A 33 -6.90 -5.96 -7.88
N ALA A 34 -5.84 -6.21 -8.66
CA ALA A 34 -5.99 -6.66 -10.05
C ALA A 34 -6.69 -8.03 -10.13
N SER A 35 -6.38 -8.94 -9.21
CA SER A 35 -7.06 -10.23 -9.10
C SER A 35 -8.54 -10.07 -8.72
N ASP A 36 -8.87 -9.17 -7.78
CA ASP A 36 -10.24 -8.89 -7.37
C ASP A 36 -11.04 -8.27 -8.52
N VAL A 37 -10.48 -7.28 -9.24
CA VAL A 37 -11.09 -6.67 -10.44
C VAL A 37 -11.32 -7.71 -11.53
N HIS A 38 -10.34 -8.58 -11.79
CA HIS A 38 -10.47 -9.63 -12.80
C HIS A 38 -11.59 -10.63 -12.43
N ASN A 39 -11.65 -11.04 -11.17
CA ASN A 39 -12.70 -11.93 -10.70
C ASN A 39 -14.08 -11.26 -10.73
N PHE A 40 -14.15 -9.93 -10.53
CA PHE A 40 -15.40 -9.15 -10.54
C PHE A 40 -15.91 -8.89 -11.95
N CYS A 41 -15.06 -8.39 -12.84
CA CYS A 41 -15.47 -7.98 -14.19
C CYS A 41 -15.52 -9.13 -15.20
N VAL A 42 -14.65 -10.14 -15.07
CA VAL A 42 -14.45 -11.15 -16.13
C VAL A 42 -15.06 -12.49 -15.75
N THR A 43 -14.78 -12.97 -14.54
CA THR A 43 -15.09 -14.37 -14.17
C THR A 43 -16.41 -14.50 -13.40
N TYR A 44 -16.97 -13.39 -12.89
CA TYR A 44 -18.15 -13.34 -12.02
C TYR A 44 -18.10 -14.33 -10.83
N HIS A 45 -16.90 -14.72 -10.41
CA HIS A 45 -16.68 -15.68 -9.33
C HIS A 45 -16.47 -14.93 -8.00
N TYR A 46 -17.59 -14.54 -7.40
CA TYR A 46 -17.63 -13.75 -6.16
C TYR A 46 -17.01 -14.45 -4.95
N ASP A 47 -17.03 -15.79 -4.90
CA ASP A 47 -16.42 -16.58 -3.82
C ASP A 47 -14.89 -16.47 -3.76
N ARG A 48 -14.23 -16.00 -4.83
CA ARG A 48 -12.78 -15.83 -4.88
C ARG A 48 -12.31 -14.41 -4.57
N MET A 49 -13.21 -13.48 -4.24
CA MET A 49 -12.81 -12.11 -3.90
C MET A 49 -12.30 -12.04 -2.47
N SER A 50 -11.28 -11.21 -2.26
CA SER A 50 -10.57 -11.09 -0.98
C SER A 50 -11.34 -10.33 0.13
N PHE A 51 -12.68 -10.30 0.08
CA PHE A 51 -13.52 -9.57 1.05
C PHE A 51 -13.36 -10.06 2.48
N HIS A 52 -13.12 -11.36 2.68
CA HIS A 52 -12.87 -11.91 4.03
C HIS A 52 -11.61 -11.34 4.68
N TYR A 53 -10.64 -10.89 3.88
CA TYR A 53 -9.39 -10.28 4.35
C TYR A 53 -9.38 -8.76 4.18
N THR A 54 -10.51 -8.14 3.84
CA THR A 54 -10.61 -6.70 3.62
C THR A 54 -10.09 -5.89 4.80
N VAL A 55 -10.45 -6.25 6.04
CA VAL A 55 -9.98 -5.53 7.23
C VAL A 55 -8.45 -5.58 7.35
N VAL A 56 -7.85 -6.76 7.14
CA VAL A 56 -6.40 -6.94 7.21
C VAL A 56 -5.71 -6.15 6.09
N LEU A 57 -6.27 -6.17 4.88
CA LEU A 57 -5.73 -5.48 3.72
C LEU A 57 -5.86 -3.95 3.83
N MET A 58 -6.95 -3.45 4.41
CA MET A 58 -7.12 -2.03 4.71
C MET A 58 -6.13 -1.57 5.78
N PHE A 59 -5.94 -2.39 6.82
CA PHE A 59 -4.95 -2.11 7.86
C PHE A 59 -3.52 -2.08 7.29
N SER A 60 -3.15 -3.02 6.41
CA SER A 60 -1.84 -3.02 5.76
C SER A 60 -1.66 -1.86 4.78
N GLN A 61 -2.70 -1.40 4.09
CA GLN A 61 -2.63 -0.17 3.28
C GLN A 61 -2.37 1.07 4.13
N VAL A 62 -3.08 1.22 5.24
CA VAL A 62 -2.87 2.36 6.16
C VAL A 62 -1.44 2.35 6.70
N ILE A 63 -0.91 1.18 7.10
CA ILE A 63 0.50 1.04 7.51
C ILE A 63 1.45 1.44 6.37
N GLY A 64 1.17 1.02 5.13
CA GLY A 64 1.96 1.40 3.95
C GLY A 64 1.97 2.91 3.71
N ILE A 65 0.82 3.59 3.86
CA ILE A 65 0.69 5.05 3.76
C ILE A 65 1.51 5.74 4.87
N CYS A 66 1.41 5.27 6.12
CA CYS A 66 2.19 5.80 7.23
C CYS A 66 3.70 5.63 6.99
N TRP A 67 4.14 4.49 6.47
CA TRP A 67 5.55 4.27 6.14
C TRP A 67 6.03 5.14 4.98
N ALA A 68 5.22 5.36 3.94
CA ALA A 68 5.53 6.28 2.86
C ALA A 68 5.59 7.75 3.34
N ALA A 69 4.70 8.16 4.25
CA ALA A 69 4.70 9.49 4.84
C ALA A 69 5.95 9.71 5.71
N MET A 70 6.29 8.74 6.57
CA MET A 70 7.51 8.78 7.37
C MET A 70 8.76 8.78 6.49
N GLY A 71 8.80 7.98 5.42
CA GLY A 71 9.88 7.98 4.43
C GLY A 71 10.08 9.36 3.78
N SER A 72 8.98 10.07 3.49
CA SER A 72 9.01 11.42 2.90
C SER A 72 9.58 12.43 3.89
N LEU A 73 9.14 12.39 5.15
CA LEU A 73 9.66 13.25 6.22
C LEU A 73 11.15 13.02 6.46
N TYR A 74 11.60 11.77 6.47
CA TYR A 74 13.03 11.46 6.59
C TYR A 74 13.83 11.96 5.40
N ALA A 75 13.33 11.81 4.17
CA ALA A 75 13.99 12.32 2.98
C ALA A 75 14.12 13.86 3.00
N GLU A 76 13.09 14.54 3.52
CA GLU A 76 13.10 15.99 3.74
C GLU A 76 14.15 16.41 4.78
N MET A 77 14.21 15.73 5.93
CA MET A 77 15.23 15.97 6.96
C MET A 77 16.67 15.74 6.45
N THR A 78 16.85 14.83 5.49
CA THR A 78 18.17 14.49 4.92
C THR A 78 18.53 15.41 3.73
N GLY A 79 17.61 16.29 3.29
CA GLY A 79 17.84 17.22 2.18
C GLY A 79 17.86 16.57 0.79
N ASP A 80 17.46 15.29 0.67
CA ASP A 80 17.52 14.54 -0.59
C ASP A 80 16.22 14.74 -1.40
N LYS A 81 16.30 15.60 -2.43
CA LYS A 81 15.17 15.93 -3.30
C LYS A 81 14.65 14.73 -4.10
N PHE A 82 15.52 13.81 -4.51
CA PHE A 82 15.14 12.64 -5.30
C PHE A 82 14.36 11.64 -4.44
N LEU A 83 14.88 11.32 -3.26
CA LEU A 83 14.19 10.44 -2.31
C LEU A 83 12.86 11.02 -1.85
N ARG A 84 12.78 12.34 -1.65
CA ARG A 84 11.53 13.00 -1.29
C ARG A 84 10.48 12.87 -2.39
N CYS A 85 10.86 13.16 -3.64
CA CYS A 85 9.95 13.02 -4.78
C CYS A 85 9.45 11.57 -4.91
N PHE A 86 10.37 10.60 -4.86
CA PHE A 86 10.04 9.18 -4.93
C PHE A 86 9.09 8.74 -3.81
N SER A 87 9.34 9.18 -2.57
CA SER A 87 8.48 8.88 -1.42
C SER A 87 7.09 9.48 -1.55
N LEU A 88 6.98 10.71 -2.05
CA LEU A 88 5.70 11.36 -2.30
C LEU A 88 4.92 10.65 -3.40
N THR A 89 5.58 10.19 -4.46
CA THR A 89 4.94 9.37 -5.49
C THR A 89 4.38 8.07 -4.90
N ILE A 90 5.16 7.36 -4.08
CA ILE A 90 4.69 6.13 -3.41
C ILE A 90 3.51 6.43 -2.47
N LEU A 91 3.55 7.55 -1.75
CA LEU A 91 2.46 7.98 -0.89
C LEU A 91 1.17 8.22 -1.68
N MET A 92 1.26 8.95 -2.80
CA MET A 92 0.12 9.21 -3.69
C MET A 92 -0.43 7.91 -4.30
N LEU A 93 0.44 7.00 -4.72
CA LEU A 93 0.05 5.71 -5.27
C LEU A 93 -0.67 4.83 -4.23
N ASN A 94 -0.15 4.74 -3.01
CA ASN A 94 -0.82 4.01 -1.93
C ASN A 94 -2.18 4.63 -1.58
N GLY A 95 -2.26 5.97 -1.54
CA GLY A 95 -3.53 6.67 -1.32
C GLY A 95 -4.56 6.42 -2.42
N ALA A 96 -4.16 6.55 -3.69
CA ALA A 96 -5.04 6.26 -4.82
C ALA A 96 -5.53 4.81 -4.82
N MET A 97 -4.66 3.87 -4.47
CA MET A 97 -5.02 2.45 -4.37
C MET A 97 -6.02 2.17 -3.23
N PHE A 98 -5.91 2.89 -2.11
CA PHE A 98 -6.87 2.81 -1.02
C PHE A 98 -8.28 3.25 -1.46
N PHE A 99 -8.39 4.36 -2.19
CA PHE A 99 -9.67 4.80 -2.75
C PHE A 99 -10.23 3.83 -3.80
N ASN A 100 -9.39 3.31 -4.69
CA ASN A 100 -9.81 2.32 -5.69
C ASN A 100 -10.36 1.05 -5.02
N ARG A 101 -9.70 0.59 -3.94
CA ARG A 101 -10.18 -0.54 -3.15
C ARG A 101 -11.55 -0.28 -2.57
N LEU A 102 -11.73 0.86 -1.88
CA LEU A 102 -13.03 1.27 -1.33
C LEU A 102 -14.13 1.35 -2.39
N SER A 103 -13.82 1.92 -3.56
CA SER A 103 -14.78 2.00 -4.68
C SER A 103 -15.21 0.62 -5.16
N LEU A 104 -14.29 -0.34 -5.23
CA LEU A 104 -14.60 -1.70 -5.65
C LEU A 104 -15.44 -2.44 -4.60
N GLU A 105 -15.16 -2.23 -3.31
CA GLU A 105 -15.98 -2.78 -2.23
C GLU A 105 -17.40 -2.21 -2.24
N PHE A 106 -17.55 -0.90 -2.45
CA PHE A 106 -18.85 -0.26 -2.56
C PHE A 106 -19.65 -0.78 -3.76
N LEU A 107 -19.02 -0.86 -4.94
CA LEU A 107 -19.63 -1.43 -6.15
C LEU A 107 -20.07 -2.88 -5.94
N ALA A 108 -19.26 -3.68 -5.26
CA ALA A 108 -19.59 -5.07 -5.01
C ALA A 108 -20.76 -5.25 -4.03
N ILE A 109 -20.87 -4.39 -3.01
CA ILE A 109 -22.02 -4.37 -2.10
C ILE A 109 -23.29 -4.01 -2.87
N GLN A 110 -23.26 -2.92 -3.65
CA GLN A 110 -24.41 -2.47 -4.43
C GLN A 110 -24.86 -3.53 -5.44
N TYR A 111 -23.92 -4.19 -6.13
CA TYR A 111 -24.23 -5.28 -7.05
C TYR A 111 -24.87 -6.50 -6.38
N ARG A 112 -24.46 -6.82 -5.14
CA ARG A 112 -25.07 -7.90 -4.35
C ARG A 112 -26.49 -7.54 -3.91
N GLU A 113 -26.73 -6.28 -3.55
CA GLU A 113 -28.05 -5.78 -3.15
C GLU A 113 -29.04 -5.71 -4.32
N GLU A 114 -28.57 -5.42 -5.54
CA GLU A 114 -29.42 -5.31 -6.73
C GLU A 114 -29.81 -6.67 -7.34
N ASN A 115 -29.08 -7.75 -7.05
CA ASN A 115 -29.38 -9.10 -7.53
C ASN A 115 -30.12 -9.99 -6.51
N HIS A 116 -30.48 -9.45 -5.34
CA HIS A 116 -31.18 -10.19 -4.27
C HIS A 116 -32.62 -9.75 -4.08
#